data_AF-A0A0V0GD43-F1
#
_entry.id   AF-A0A0V0GD43-F1
#
_cell.length_a   1.000
_cell.length_b   1.000
_cell.length_c   1.000
_cell.angle_alpha   90.00
_cell.angle_beta   90.00
_cell.angle_gamma   90.00
#
_symmetry.space_group_name_H-M   'P 1'
#
loop_
_entity.id
_entity.type
_entity.pdbx_description
1 polymer ?
#
loop_
_entity_poly.entity_id
_entity_poly.type
_entity_poly.pdbx_seq_one_letter_code
_entity_poly.pdbx_strand_id
1 'polypeptide(L)'
;LQTEIAERAERVNTVATDVTTSVQAPVKLASWARRLDGAVTGLVTSGVDVARQTKDSEVQNKMVISLKNVTVVSSRLLTTAKSVSVDPNSPNAYNRLTGAARAVTESINNLVDVCTSAAPGQKDCDNTIRSIESMRPLLDQLSQPVNSYTYFECLDKVTDSSKALGNGMTGIANHARSSQYEQFGESVRSVGQSVCSLVEAAAQAAYLVGVAQPGSKAGTAGLVDQSLFCRALTDITTACSVLCDSNAAPGRTEVMGAAKEIAKHTSALCNACRVASCNTT
;
A
#
# COMPACT_ATOMS: atom_id res chain seq x y z
N LEU A 1 5.55 19.85 1.66
CA LEU A 1 6.12 18.89 2.63
C LEU A 1 7.06 17.87 1.98
N GLN A 2 6.63 17.11 0.97
CA GLN A 2 7.51 16.11 0.33
C GLN A 2 8.61 16.71 -0.55
N THR A 3 8.27 17.68 -1.39
CA THR A 3 9.24 18.51 -2.12
C THR A 3 10.22 19.18 -1.16
N GLU A 4 9.73 19.59 0.02
CA GLU A 4 10.56 20.18 1.05
C GLU A 4 11.54 19.16 1.64
N ILE A 5 11.11 17.94 1.99
CA ILE A 5 12.01 16.86 2.46
C ILE A 5 13.03 16.50 1.38
N ALA A 6 12.63 16.39 0.12
CA ALA A 6 13.54 16.10 -0.99
C ALA A 6 14.61 17.21 -1.16
N GLU A 7 14.19 18.48 -1.10
CA GLU A 7 15.10 19.63 -1.16
C GLU A 7 16.04 19.67 0.07
N ARG A 8 15.53 19.36 1.27
CA ARG A 8 16.34 19.26 2.50
C ARG A 8 17.34 18.11 2.40
N ALA A 9 16.92 16.97 1.86
CA ALA A 9 17.75 15.80 1.64
C ALA A 9 18.90 16.09 0.67
N GLU A 10 18.62 16.78 -0.43
CA GLU A 10 19.64 17.23 -1.38
C GLU A 10 20.65 18.16 -0.71
N ARG A 11 20.19 19.12 0.11
CA ARG A 11 21.10 19.98 0.88
C ARG A 11 22.03 19.20 1.80
N VAL A 12 21.54 18.16 2.48
CA VAL A 12 22.39 17.31 3.34
C VAL A 12 23.43 16.57 2.49
N ASN A 13 23.06 16.04 1.32
CA ASN A 13 23.99 15.38 0.40
C ASN A 13 25.09 16.31 -0.11
N THR A 14 24.73 17.54 -0.49
CA THR A 14 25.69 18.56 -0.94
C THR A 14 26.67 18.90 0.18
N VAL A 15 26.17 19.16 1.39
CA VAL A 15 27.04 19.49 2.54
C VAL A 15 27.90 18.29 2.97
N ALA A 16 27.38 17.06 2.91
CA ALA A 16 28.16 15.85 3.18
C ALA A 16 29.31 15.68 2.18
N THR A 17 29.06 16.00 0.90
CA THR A 17 30.09 15.99 -0.14
C THR A 17 31.13 17.07 0.12
N ASP A 18 30.72 18.29 0.48
CA ASP A 18 31.63 19.38 0.83
C ASP A 18 32.54 19.05 2.03
N VAL A 19 32.01 18.33 3.03
CA VAL A 19 32.80 17.81 4.16
C VAL A 19 33.90 16.87 3.66
N THR A 20 33.63 16.03 2.67
CA THR A 20 34.63 15.09 2.13
C THR A 20 35.72 15.77 1.31
N THR A 21 35.38 16.81 0.54
CA THR A 21 36.36 17.53 -0.30
C THR A 21 37.20 18.52 0.52
N SER A 22 36.66 19.06 1.61
CA SER A 22 37.31 20.10 2.43
C SER A 22 38.06 19.58 3.66
N VAL A 23 38.20 18.27 3.82
CA VAL A 23 38.80 17.65 5.03
C VAL A 23 40.26 18.04 5.27
N GLN A 24 40.97 18.49 4.23
CA GLN A 24 42.37 18.96 4.30
C GLN A 24 42.54 20.31 5.01
N ALA A 25 41.46 21.03 5.32
CA ALA A 25 41.49 22.31 6.02
C ALA A 25 40.81 22.19 7.42
N PRO A 26 41.57 21.93 8.50
CA PRO A 26 41.01 21.71 9.84
C PRO A 26 40.15 22.87 10.35
N VAL A 27 40.53 24.11 10.00
CA VAL A 27 39.81 25.33 10.37
C VAL A 27 38.42 25.40 9.74
N LYS A 28 38.24 24.84 8.53
CA LYS A 28 36.96 24.82 7.82
C LYS A 28 36.06 23.67 8.29
N LEU A 29 36.62 22.58 8.82
CA LEU A 29 35.87 21.42 9.27
C LEU A 29 34.80 21.77 10.31
N ALA A 30 35.13 22.64 11.28
CA ALA A 30 34.18 23.08 12.30
C ALA A 30 32.98 23.85 11.72
N SER A 31 33.17 24.56 10.60
CA SER A 31 32.09 25.27 9.90
C SER A 31 31.21 24.31 9.11
N TRP A 32 31.81 23.33 8.43
CA TRP A 32 31.10 22.29 7.69
C TRP A 32 30.31 21.37 8.62
N ALA A 33 30.87 21.02 9.78
CA ALA A 33 30.19 20.24 10.79
C ALA A 33 28.90 20.95 11.28
N ARG A 34 28.98 22.26 11.54
CA ARG A 34 27.81 23.07 11.90
C ARG A 34 26.78 23.15 10.77
N ARG A 35 27.23 23.26 9.51
CA ARG A 35 26.34 23.26 8.34
C ARG A 35 25.64 21.92 8.16
N LEU A 36 26.36 20.81 8.32
CA LEU A 36 25.80 19.47 8.20
C LEU A 36 24.79 19.22 9.32
N ASP A 37 25.13 19.57 10.55
CA ASP A 37 24.25 19.45 11.71
C ASP A 37 22.97 20.27 11.55
N GLY A 38 23.07 21.51 11.08
CA GLY A 38 21.91 22.34 10.76
C GLY A 38 21.05 21.76 9.63
N ALA A 39 21.67 21.23 8.58
CA ALA A 39 20.95 20.62 7.46
C ALA A 39 20.24 19.32 7.89
N VAL A 40 20.91 18.46 8.65
CA VAL A 40 20.36 17.21 9.20
C VAL A 40 19.25 17.52 10.18
N THR A 41 19.44 18.47 11.10
CA THR A 41 18.39 18.90 12.03
C THR A 41 17.18 19.41 11.27
N GLY A 42 17.39 20.24 10.24
CA GLY A 42 16.32 20.70 9.37
C GLY A 42 15.55 19.57 8.68
N LEU A 43 16.26 18.59 8.13
CA LEU A 43 15.67 17.40 7.50
C LEU A 43 14.89 16.57 8.52
N VAL A 44 15.45 16.36 9.72
CA VAL A 44 14.85 15.57 10.79
C VAL A 44 13.56 16.22 11.28
N THR A 45 13.54 17.53 11.51
CA THR A 45 12.33 18.24 11.93
C THR A 45 11.20 18.08 10.92
N SER A 46 11.49 18.31 9.62
CA SER A 46 10.50 18.11 8.56
C SER A 46 10.05 16.66 8.44
N GLY A 47 10.96 15.69 8.61
CA GLY A 47 10.63 14.27 8.61
C GLY A 47 9.77 13.85 9.80
N VAL A 48 10.03 14.39 10.99
CA VAL A 48 9.20 14.17 12.18
C VAL A 48 7.81 14.76 12.00
N ASP A 49 7.67 15.92 11.35
CA ASP A 49 6.36 16.50 11.04
C ASP A 49 5.53 15.61 10.12
N VAL A 50 6.18 14.94 9.15
CA VAL A 50 5.52 13.94 8.28
C VAL A 50 5.21 12.65 9.06
N ALA A 51 6.12 12.18 9.90
CA ALA A 51 5.89 11.01 10.76
C ALA A 51 4.74 11.23 11.74
N ARG A 52 4.58 12.46 12.25
CA ARG A 52 3.47 12.86 13.14
C ARG A 52 2.13 12.87 12.43
N GLN A 53 2.11 13.20 11.13
CA GLN A 53 0.91 13.17 10.30
C GLN A 53 0.59 11.75 9.80
N THR A 54 1.51 10.80 9.95
CA THR A 54 1.33 9.40 9.55
C THR A 54 0.60 8.62 10.64
N LYS A 55 -0.56 8.02 10.29
CA LYS A 55 -1.36 7.20 11.23
C LYS A 55 -0.92 5.74 11.31
N ASP A 56 -0.27 5.23 10.27
CA ASP A 56 0.21 3.85 10.24
C ASP A 56 1.42 3.74 11.18
N SER A 57 1.23 3.07 12.33
CA SER A 57 2.26 2.93 13.37
C SER A 57 3.50 2.20 12.85
N GLU A 58 3.35 1.30 11.90
CA GLU A 58 4.47 0.60 11.28
C GLU A 58 5.28 1.54 10.38
N VAL A 59 4.60 2.34 9.56
CA VAL A 59 5.23 3.33 8.68
C VAL A 59 5.84 4.47 9.47
N GLN A 60 5.16 4.95 10.51
CA GLN A 60 5.69 5.94 11.44
C GLN A 60 6.97 5.42 12.12
N ASN A 61 6.96 4.16 12.59
CA ASN A 61 8.15 3.56 13.19
C ASN A 61 9.29 3.43 12.17
N LYS A 62 9.01 2.98 10.93
CA LYS A 62 10.00 2.94 9.84
C LYS A 62 10.58 4.32 9.51
N MET A 63 9.76 5.37 9.54
CA MET A 63 10.19 6.74 9.31
C MET A 63 11.08 7.24 10.45
N VAL A 64 10.70 7.00 11.70
CA VAL A 64 11.52 7.35 12.88
C VAL A 64 12.86 6.60 12.88
N ILE A 65 12.86 5.31 12.53
CA ILE A 65 14.09 4.51 12.38
C ILE A 65 14.97 5.10 11.27
N SER A 66 14.39 5.47 10.13
CA SER A 66 15.13 6.06 9.01
C SER A 66 15.72 7.43 9.38
N LEU A 67 14.96 8.29 10.06
CA LEU A 67 15.42 9.58 10.58
C LEU A 67 16.57 9.41 11.57
N LYS A 68 16.44 8.45 12.51
CA LYS A 68 17.51 8.12 13.46
C LYS A 68 18.76 7.62 12.74
N ASN A 69 18.59 6.78 11.72
CA ASN A 69 19.69 6.27 10.94
C ASN A 69 20.46 7.42 10.26
N VAL A 70 19.76 8.35 9.58
CA VAL A 70 20.36 9.55 8.97
C VAL A 70 21.19 10.35 9.97
N THR A 71 20.68 10.59 11.17
CA THR A 71 21.41 11.29 12.24
C THR A 71 22.67 10.54 12.67
N VAL A 72 22.57 9.22 12.87
CA VAL A 72 23.70 8.37 13.29
C VAL A 72 24.79 8.32 12.22
N VAL A 73 24.43 8.08 10.95
CA VAL A 73 25.41 8.03 9.87
C VAL A 73 26.06 9.38 9.60
N SER A 74 25.33 10.49 9.79
CA SER A 74 25.86 11.85 9.68
C SER A 74 26.85 12.17 10.81
N SER A 75 26.55 11.77 12.05
CA SER A 75 27.49 11.89 13.17
C SER A 75 28.75 11.04 12.98
N ARG A 76 28.60 9.84 12.41
CA ARG A 76 29.74 8.98 12.04
C ARG A 76 30.59 9.61 10.94
N LEU A 77 29.98 10.27 9.95
CA LEU A 77 30.70 11.03 8.93
C LEU A 77 31.54 12.15 9.58
N LEU A 78 30.96 12.94 10.49
CA LEU A 78 31.70 14.00 11.19
C LEU A 78 32.85 13.48 12.05
N THR A 79 32.63 12.37 12.75
CA THR A 79 33.68 11.72 13.56
C THR A 79 34.82 11.21 12.68
N THR A 80 34.48 10.62 11.54
CA THR A 80 35.46 10.16 10.55
C THR A 80 36.20 11.35 9.96
N ALA A 81 35.51 12.40 9.54
CA ALA A 81 36.11 13.62 9.02
C ALA A 81 37.05 14.29 10.03
N LYS A 82 36.69 14.30 11.32
CA LYS A 82 37.57 14.75 12.40
C LYS A 82 38.83 13.89 12.49
N SER A 83 38.70 12.56 12.49
CA SER A 83 39.86 11.67 12.53
C SER A 83 40.81 11.87 11.34
N VAL A 84 40.26 12.03 10.13
CA VAL A 84 41.05 12.27 8.92
C VAL A 84 41.70 13.65 8.93
N SER A 85 41.06 14.67 9.51
CA SER A 85 41.66 16.00 9.63
C SER A 85 42.85 16.05 10.60
N VAL A 86 42.89 15.15 11.59
CA VAL A 86 43.98 15.04 12.57
C VAL A 86 45.15 14.25 12.00
N ASP A 87 44.87 13.19 11.23
CA ASP A 87 45.88 12.38 10.56
C ASP A 87 45.54 12.15 9.07
N PRO A 88 45.87 13.12 8.19
CA PRO A 88 45.56 13.04 6.76
C PRO A 88 46.36 11.97 6.01
N ASN A 89 47.50 11.54 6.57
CA ASN A 89 48.42 10.59 5.94
C ASN A 89 48.09 9.12 6.30
N SER A 90 47.05 8.91 7.12
CA SER A 90 46.65 7.57 7.54
C SER A 90 46.21 6.72 6.33
N PRO A 91 46.73 5.50 6.16
CA PRO A 91 46.30 4.61 5.08
C PRO A 91 44.80 4.32 5.22
N ASN A 92 44.05 4.49 4.13
CA ASN A 92 42.59 4.33 4.05
C ASN A 92 41.72 5.42 4.71
N ALA A 93 42.30 6.51 5.22
CA ALA A 93 41.53 7.64 5.76
C ALA A 93 40.46 8.17 4.79
N TYR A 94 40.87 8.45 3.55
CA TYR A 94 39.99 8.97 2.49
C TYR A 94 38.91 7.96 2.06
N ASN A 95 39.26 6.66 2.02
CA ASN A 95 38.31 5.58 1.71
C ASN A 95 37.22 5.48 2.78
N ARG A 96 37.59 5.56 4.07
CA ARG A 96 36.63 5.55 5.19
C ARG A 96 35.70 6.77 5.15
N LEU A 97 36.25 7.94 4.82
CA LEU A 97 35.48 9.19 4.69
C LEU A 97 34.46 9.10 3.55
N THR A 98 34.90 8.65 2.38
CA THR A 98 34.04 8.48 1.20
C THR A 98 32.96 7.43 1.46
N GLY A 99 33.30 6.32 2.13
CA GLY A 99 32.33 5.30 2.55
C GLY A 99 31.29 5.86 3.54
N ALA A 100 31.72 6.69 4.49
CA ALA A 100 30.80 7.34 5.42
C ALA A 100 29.85 8.32 4.71
N ALA A 101 30.33 9.07 3.71
CA ALA A 101 29.50 9.99 2.93
C ALA A 101 28.48 9.24 2.06
N ARG A 102 28.89 8.14 1.40
CA ARG A 102 27.95 7.26 0.67
C ARG A 102 26.86 6.70 1.57
N ALA A 103 27.21 6.26 2.78
CA ALA A 103 26.24 5.76 3.75
C ALA A 103 25.22 6.85 4.18
N VAL A 104 25.65 8.11 4.25
CA VAL A 104 24.74 9.25 4.49
C VAL A 104 23.78 9.40 3.33
N THR A 105 24.26 9.40 2.09
CA THR A 105 23.43 9.51 0.89
C THR A 105 22.44 8.36 0.77
N GLU A 106 22.87 7.13 0.99
CA GLU A 106 21.99 5.95 0.98
C GLU A 106 20.90 6.04 2.06
N SER A 107 21.26 6.43 3.28
CA SER A 107 20.29 6.59 4.37
C SER A 107 19.27 7.70 4.08
N ILE A 108 19.70 8.78 3.42
CA ILE A 108 18.82 9.88 3.00
C ILE A 108 17.87 9.43 1.89
N ASN A 109 18.38 8.71 0.88
CA ASN A 109 17.54 8.18 -0.18
C ASN A 109 16.48 7.23 0.38
N ASN A 110 16.88 6.31 1.26
CA ASN A 110 15.93 5.44 1.96
C ASN A 110 14.91 6.25 2.80
N LEU A 111 15.33 7.33 3.47
CA LEU A 111 14.39 8.21 4.18
C LEU A 111 13.40 8.87 3.21
N VAL A 112 13.86 9.38 2.07
CA VAL A 112 13.01 9.97 1.04
C VAL A 112 12.03 8.92 0.49
N ASP A 113 12.48 7.70 0.24
CA ASP A 113 11.64 6.59 -0.21
C ASP A 113 10.58 6.22 0.84
N VAL A 114 10.96 6.15 2.13
CA VAL A 114 10.00 5.91 3.22
C VAL A 114 9.02 7.08 3.35
N CYS A 115 9.47 8.33 3.24
CA CYS A 115 8.59 9.51 3.31
C CYS A 115 7.67 9.68 2.10
N THR A 116 8.10 9.21 0.91
CA THR A 116 7.31 9.26 -0.32
C THR A 116 6.31 8.11 -0.40
N SER A 117 6.72 6.89 -0.04
CA SER A 117 5.83 5.74 0.09
C SER A 117 4.82 5.87 1.24
N ALA A 118 5.13 6.68 2.25
CA ALA A 118 4.24 7.04 3.36
C ALA A 118 3.29 8.22 3.07
N ALA A 119 3.24 8.71 1.82
CA ALA A 119 2.40 9.85 1.46
C ALA A 119 0.94 9.66 1.97
N PRO A 120 0.44 10.57 2.83
CA PRO A 120 -0.90 10.45 3.36
C PRO A 120 -1.91 10.62 2.21
N GLY A 121 -2.71 9.57 1.96
CA GLY A 121 -3.65 9.48 0.85
C GLY A 121 -3.12 8.74 -0.39
N GLN A 122 -1.80 8.61 -0.60
CA GLN A 122 -1.26 7.89 -1.77
C GLN A 122 -1.57 6.40 -1.70
N LYS A 123 -1.43 5.79 -0.52
CA LYS A 123 -1.82 4.38 -0.31
C LYS A 123 -3.30 4.16 -0.64
N ASP A 124 -4.18 5.10 -0.27
CA ASP A 124 -5.60 5.04 -0.60
C ASP A 124 -5.84 5.18 -2.11
N CYS A 125 -5.10 6.07 -2.78
CA CYS A 125 -5.11 6.20 -4.24
C CYS A 125 -4.64 4.92 -4.94
N ASP A 126 -3.49 4.38 -4.55
CA ASP A 126 -2.92 3.17 -5.16
C ASP A 126 -3.84 1.95 -4.96
N ASN A 127 -4.40 1.79 -3.76
CA ASN A 127 -5.38 0.72 -3.48
C ASN A 127 -6.65 0.90 -4.31
N THR A 128 -7.13 2.14 -4.45
CA THR A 128 -8.31 2.45 -5.26
C THR A 128 -8.06 2.16 -6.74
N ILE A 129 -6.90 2.55 -7.28
CA ILE A 129 -6.51 2.26 -8.66
C ILE A 129 -6.50 0.75 -8.89
N ARG A 130 -5.81 -0.02 -8.03
CA ARG A 130 -5.78 -1.49 -8.13
C ARG A 130 -7.17 -2.10 -8.10
N SER A 131 -8.05 -1.61 -7.23
CA SER A 131 -9.43 -2.08 -7.14
C SER A 131 -10.25 -1.78 -8.40
N ILE A 132 -10.02 -0.64 -9.05
CA ILE A 132 -10.69 -0.28 -10.30
C ILE A 132 -10.14 -1.13 -11.45
N GLU A 133 -8.81 -1.29 -11.52
CA GLU A 133 -8.16 -2.13 -12.53
C GLU A 133 -8.60 -3.60 -12.44
N SER A 134 -8.83 -4.12 -11.23
CA SER A 134 -9.33 -5.49 -11.05
C SER A 134 -10.76 -5.70 -11.59
N MET A 135 -11.53 -4.63 -11.81
CA MET A 135 -12.87 -4.72 -12.39
C MET A 135 -12.87 -4.75 -13.92
N ARG A 136 -11.74 -4.42 -14.58
CA ARG A 136 -11.64 -4.42 -16.05
C ARG A 136 -12.08 -5.73 -16.72
N PRO A 137 -11.73 -6.92 -16.21
CA PRO A 137 -12.17 -8.19 -16.81
C PRO A 137 -13.69 -8.37 -16.83
N LEU A 138 -14.43 -7.77 -15.89
CA LEU A 138 -15.90 -7.82 -15.86
C LEU A 138 -16.51 -7.12 -17.07
N LEU A 139 -15.83 -6.10 -17.62
CA LEU A 139 -16.28 -5.38 -18.81
C LEU A 139 -15.88 -6.09 -20.10
N ASP A 140 -14.79 -6.85 -20.09
CA ASP A 140 -14.29 -7.58 -21.26
C ASP A 140 -15.06 -8.90 -21.50
N GLN A 141 -15.57 -9.54 -20.43
CA GLN A 141 -16.31 -10.82 -20.50
C GLN A 141 -17.74 -10.71 -19.96
N LEU A 142 -18.64 -10.09 -20.73
CA LEU A 142 -20.08 -9.98 -20.42
C LEU A 142 -20.88 -11.28 -20.68
N SER A 143 -20.22 -12.44 -20.71
CA SER A 143 -20.87 -13.72 -21.04
C SER A 143 -21.64 -14.34 -19.88
N GLN A 144 -21.42 -13.85 -18.66
CA GLN A 144 -22.02 -14.36 -17.42
C GLN A 144 -22.63 -13.20 -16.62
N PRO A 145 -23.69 -13.46 -15.84
CA PRO A 145 -24.23 -12.48 -14.92
C PRO A 145 -23.19 -12.15 -13.84
N VAL A 146 -22.98 -10.86 -13.60
CA VAL A 146 -22.04 -10.36 -12.59
C VAL A 146 -22.66 -10.43 -11.19
N ASN A 147 -23.98 -10.22 -11.11
CA ASN A 147 -24.74 -10.26 -9.86
C ASN A 147 -26.18 -10.71 -10.14
N SER A 148 -27.01 -10.69 -9.09
CA SER A 148 -28.42 -11.08 -9.17
C SER A 148 -29.39 -9.89 -9.33
N TYR A 149 -28.89 -8.70 -9.69
CA TYR A 149 -29.73 -7.52 -9.85
C TYR A 149 -30.58 -7.60 -11.11
N THR A 150 -31.78 -7.07 -11.01
CA THR A 150 -32.67 -6.78 -12.12
C THR A 150 -32.23 -5.49 -12.84
N TYR A 151 -32.75 -5.27 -14.05
CA TYR A 151 -32.41 -4.08 -14.84
C TYR A 151 -32.73 -2.77 -14.10
N PHE A 152 -33.87 -2.71 -13.40
CA PHE A 152 -34.27 -1.52 -12.64
C PHE A 152 -33.41 -1.31 -11.39
N GLU A 153 -33.02 -2.37 -10.69
CA GLU A 153 -32.08 -2.27 -9.56
C GLU A 153 -30.69 -1.82 -10.02
N CYS A 154 -30.23 -2.27 -11.19
CA CYS A 154 -29.01 -1.76 -11.80
C CYS A 154 -29.11 -0.25 -12.08
N LEU A 155 -30.25 0.21 -12.61
CA LEU A 155 -30.48 1.63 -12.89
C LEU A 155 -30.45 2.49 -11.61
N ASP A 156 -31.10 2.03 -10.55
CA ASP A 156 -31.08 2.69 -9.24
C ASP A 156 -29.65 2.73 -8.69
N LYS A 157 -28.92 1.61 -8.77
CA LYS A 157 -27.52 1.53 -8.32
C LYS A 157 -26.58 2.42 -9.11
N VAL A 158 -26.74 2.52 -10.42
CA VAL A 158 -25.96 3.45 -11.26
C VAL A 158 -26.25 4.89 -10.85
N THR A 159 -27.52 5.21 -10.59
CA THR A 159 -27.93 6.56 -10.19
C THR A 159 -27.34 6.95 -8.83
N ASP A 160 -27.46 6.08 -7.83
CA ASP A 160 -26.91 6.32 -6.49
C ASP A 160 -25.38 6.37 -6.50
N SER A 161 -24.73 5.45 -7.21
CA SER A 161 -23.26 5.43 -7.35
C SER A 161 -22.75 6.66 -8.08
N SER A 162 -23.48 7.17 -9.09
CA SER A 162 -23.12 8.40 -9.79
C SER A 162 -23.21 9.64 -8.90
N LYS A 163 -24.24 9.71 -8.03
CA LYS A 163 -24.36 10.79 -7.03
C LYS A 163 -23.22 10.71 -6.00
N ALA A 164 -22.95 9.52 -5.48
CA ALA A 164 -21.85 9.29 -4.53
C ALA A 164 -20.49 9.64 -5.14
N LEU A 165 -20.26 9.26 -6.41
CA LEU A 165 -19.08 9.61 -7.17
C LEU A 165 -18.91 11.13 -7.30
N GLY A 166 -19.96 11.87 -7.70
CA GLY A 166 -19.90 13.33 -7.83
C GLY A 166 -19.61 14.04 -6.51
N ASN A 167 -20.24 13.59 -5.42
CA ASN A 167 -20.00 14.10 -4.07
C ASN A 167 -18.56 13.79 -3.62
N GLY A 168 -18.09 12.56 -3.84
CA GLY A 168 -16.74 12.12 -3.51
C GLY A 168 -15.67 12.88 -4.28
N MET A 169 -15.85 13.11 -5.59
CA MET A 169 -14.93 13.90 -6.41
C MET A 169 -14.84 15.36 -5.94
N THR A 170 -15.96 15.95 -5.55
CA THR A 170 -16.00 17.29 -4.96
C THR A 170 -15.28 17.31 -3.61
N GLY A 171 -15.48 16.28 -2.78
CA GLY A 171 -14.77 16.05 -1.52
C GLY A 171 -13.25 15.99 -1.73
N ILE A 172 -12.78 15.16 -2.67
CA ILE A 172 -11.36 15.06 -3.05
C ILE A 172 -10.78 16.45 -3.36
N ALA A 173 -11.43 17.22 -4.23
CA ALA A 173 -10.94 18.54 -4.63
C ALA A 173 -10.87 19.52 -3.44
N ASN A 174 -11.87 19.51 -2.56
CA ASN A 174 -11.94 20.41 -1.41
C ASN A 174 -10.95 20.01 -0.31
N HIS A 175 -10.85 18.72 0.02
CA HIS A 175 -9.93 18.22 1.04
C HIS A 175 -8.47 18.33 0.59
N ALA A 176 -8.19 18.17 -0.72
CA ALA A 176 -6.87 18.41 -1.28
C ALA A 176 -6.44 19.89 -1.12
N ARG A 177 -7.32 20.86 -1.40
CA ARG A 177 -7.02 22.29 -1.19
C ARG A 177 -6.81 22.65 0.27
N SER A 178 -7.62 22.04 1.17
CA SER A 178 -7.55 22.30 2.61
C SER A 178 -6.44 21.53 3.33
N SER A 179 -5.62 20.75 2.61
CA SER A 179 -4.59 19.87 3.18
C SER A 179 -5.12 18.89 4.23
N GLN A 180 -6.38 18.44 4.05
CA GLN A 180 -7.06 17.49 4.94
C GLN A 180 -6.88 16.07 4.39
N TYR A 181 -5.69 15.50 4.59
CA TYR A 181 -5.32 14.22 3.96
C TYR A 181 -6.19 13.01 4.40
N GLU A 182 -6.79 13.08 5.59
CA GLU A 182 -7.69 12.03 6.10
C GLU A 182 -9.01 11.99 5.34
N GLN A 183 -9.69 13.13 5.28
CA GLN A 183 -10.96 13.26 4.58
C GLN A 183 -10.77 13.12 3.06
N PHE A 184 -9.59 13.49 2.56
CA PHE A 184 -9.15 13.17 1.21
C PHE A 184 -9.11 11.65 0.97
N GLY A 185 -8.42 10.89 1.82
CA GLY A 185 -8.33 9.43 1.69
C GLY A 185 -9.69 8.73 1.78
N GLU A 186 -10.57 9.19 2.66
CA GLU A 186 -11.97 8.71 2.72
C GLU A 186 -12.75 9.03 1.44
N SER A 187 -12.59 10.23 0.90
CA SER A 187 -13.24 10.64 -0.35
C SER A 187 -12.71 9.82 -1.54
N VAL A 188 -11.41 9.56 -1.61
CA VAL A 188 -10.78 8.68 -2.62
C VAL A 188 -11.35 7.26 -2.54
N ARG A 189 -11.45 6.69 -1.33
CA ARG A 189 -12.00 5.34 -1.14
C ARG A 189 -13.47 5.26 -1.51
N SER A 190 -14.25 6.28 -1.13
CA SER A 190 -15.67 6.39 -1.49
C SER A 190 -15.85 6.49 -3.01
N VAL A 191 -15.01 7.28 -3.69
CA VAL A 191 -14.96 7.34 -5.16
C VAL A 191 -14.62 5.98 -5.75
N GLY A 192 -13.59 5.30 -5.25
CA GLY A 192 -13.22 3.96 -5.67
C GLY A 192 -14.36 2.95 -5.58
N GLN A 193 -15.02 2.89 -4.43
CA GLN A 193 -16.17 2.01 -4.20
C GLN A 193 -17.35 2.36 -5.12
N SER A 194 -17.59 3.64 -5.36
CA SER A 194 -18.65 4.11 -6.28
C SER A 194 -18.36 3.69 -7.71
N VAL A 195 -17.10 3.80 -8.17
CA VAL A 195 -16.68 3.35 -9.50
C VAL A 195 -16.83 1.83 -9.63
N CYS A 196 -16.36 1.05 -8.66
CA CYS A 196 -16.54 -0.41 -8.66
C CYS A 196 -18.01 -0.81 -8.73
N SER A 197 -18.86 -0.21 -7.89
CA SER A 197 -20.30 -0.47 -7.89
C SER A 197 -20.97 -0.10 -9.23
N LEU A 198 -20.52 0.99 -9.84
CA LEU A 198 -21.00 1.43 -11.15
C LEU A 198 -20.59 0.46 -12.26
N VAL A 199 -19.35 -0.03 -12.24
CA VAL A 199 -18.85 -1.05 -13.19
C VAL A 199 -19.64 -2.35 -13.05
N GLU A 200 -19.87 -2.83 -11.83
CA GLU A 200 -20.66 -4.05 -11.58
C GLU A 200 -22.11 -3.91 -12.05
N ALA A 201 -22.76 -2.79 -11.74
CA ALA A 201 -24.14 -2.53 -12.16
C ALA A 201 -24.25 -2.36 -13.69
N ALA A 202 -23.29 -1.68 -14.31
CA ALA A 202 -23.25 -1.49 -15.76
C ALA A 202 -22.99 -2.82 -16.50
N ALA A 203 -22.06 -3.63 -16.02
CA ALA A 203 -21.77 -4.95 -16.59
C ALA A 203 -23.00 -5.87 -16.51
N GLN A 204 -23.68 -5.91 -15.35
CA GLN A 204 -24.93 -6.66 -15.21
C GLN A 204 -26.03 -6.14 -16.16
N ALA A 205 -26.24 -4.82 -16.23
CA ALA A 205 -27.25 -4.25 -17.11
C ALA A 205 -26.96 -4.59 -18.59
N ALA A 206 -25.69 -4.53 -19.00
CA ALA A 206 -25.27 -4.92 -20.34
C ALA A 206 -25.53 -6.41 -20.61
N TYR A 207 -25.25 -7.29 -19.65
CA TYR A 207 -25.62 -8.71 -19.74
C TYR A 207 -27.13 -8.90 -19.93
N LEU A 208 -27.96 -8.26 -19.10
CA LEU A 208 -29.42 -8.36 -19.17
C LEU A 208 -29.97 -7.87 -20.52
N VAL A 209 -29.43 -6.79 -21.06
CA VAL A 209 -29.77 -6.29 -22.40
C VAL A 209 -29.37 -7.29 -23.49
N GLY A 210 -28.19 -7.92 -23.35
CA GLY A 210 -27.73 -8.98 -24.25
C GLY A 210 -28.65 -10.20 -24.24
N VAL A 211 -29.16 -10.61 -23.08
CA VAL A 211 -30.13 -11.71 -22.96
C VAL A 211 -31.51 -11.34 -23.52
N ALA A 212 -31.88 -10.07 -23.49
CA ALA A 212 -33.18 -9.59 -23.99
C ALA A 212 -33.30 -9.57 -25.53
N GLN A 213 -32.20 -9.75 -26.28
CA GLN A 213 -32.24 -9.73 -27.75
C GLN A 213 -32.90 -11.01 -28.34
N PRO A 214 -33.82 -10.88 -29.31
CA PRO A 214 -34.43 -12.04 -29.96
C PRO A 214 -33.38 -12.81 -30.76
N GLY A 215 -32.99 -13.99 -30.28
CA GLY A 215 -31.92 -14.82 -30.86
C GLY A 215 -30.71 -15.02 -29.94
N SER A 216 -30.64 -14.26 -28.84
CA SER A 216 -29.65 -14.47 -27.79
C SER A 216 -30.08 -15.62 -26.89
N LYS A 217 -29.13 -16.49 -26.53
CA LYS A 217 -29.32 -17.52 -25.51
C LYS A 217 -28.56 -17.06 -24.28
N ALA A 218 -29.25 -16.93 -23.15
CA ALA A 218 -28.61 -16.59 -21.89
C ALA A 218 -27.44 -17.54 -21.63
N GLY A 219 -26.29 -16.98 -21.23
CA GLY A 219 -25.18 -17.78 -20.74
C GLY A 219 -25.68 -18.57 -19.54
N THR A 220 -25.78 -19.88 -19.65
CA THR A 220 -26.12 -20.72 -18.51
C THR A 220 -24.93 -20.68 -17.57
N ALA A 221 -25.13 -20.12 -16.37
CA ALA A 221 -24.19 -20.32 -15.28
C ALA A 221 -23.95 -21.83 -15.15
N GLY A 222 -22.69 -22.24 -15.00
CA GLY A 222 -22.37 -23.66 -14.80
C GLY A 222 -23.24 -24.21 -13.66
N LEU A 223 -23.62 -25.48 -13.75
CA LEU A 223 -24.49 -26.14 -12.77
C LEU A 223 -23.95 -26.04 -11.32
N VAL A 224 -22.66 -25.73 -11.20
CA VAL A 224 -21.90 -25.59 -9.98
C VAL A 224 -20.97 -24.38 -10.10
N ASP A 225 -20.90 -23.54 -9.05
CA ASP A 225 -19.86 -22.50 -8.92
C ASP A 225 -18.50 -23.16 -8.66
N GLN A 226 -17.74 -23.33 -9.72
CA GLN A 226 -16.44 -24.01 -9.69
C GLN A 226 -15.43 -23.29 -8.78
N SER A 227 -15.53 -21.97 -8.63
CA SER A 227 -14.65 -21.17 -7.78
C SER A 227 -14.93 -21.42 -6.28
N LEU A 228 -16.20 -21.53 -5.91
CA LEU A 228 -16.62 -21.86 -4.55
C LEU A 228 -16.15 -23.26 -4.15
N PHE A 229 -16.22 -24.23 -5.06
CA PHE A 229 -15.74 -25.60 -4.83
C PHE A 229 -14.22 -25.67 -4.69
N CYS A 230 -13.47 -24.99 -5.56
CA CYS A 230 -12.02 -24.94 -5.47
C CYS A 230 -11.55 -24.28 -4.17
N ARG A 231 -12.19 -23.18 -3.76
CA ARG A 231 -11.87 -22.51 -2.50
C ARG A 231 -12.19 -23.38 -1.29
N ALA A 232 -13.41 -23.92 -1.23
CA ALA A 232 -13.81 -24.82 -0.14
C ALA A 232 -12.90 -26.05 -0.04
N LEU A 233 -12.47 -26.63 -1.17
CA LEU A 233 -11.53 -27.74 -1.19
C LEU A 233 -10.15 -27.34 -0.63
N THR A 234 -9.64 -26.17 -1.03
CA THR A 234 -8.35 -25.65 -0.54
C THR A 234 -8.39 -25.39 0.97
N ASP A 235 -9.47 -24.76 1.44
CA ASP A 235 -9.68 -24.42 2.85
C ASP A 235 -9.83 -25.69 3.71
N ILE A 236 -10.59 -26.68 3.24
CA ILE A 236 -10.74 -27.99 3.91
C ILE A 236 -9.39 -28.72 3.94
N THR A 237 -8.64 -28.72 2.84
CA THR A 237 -7.33 -29.41 2.77
C THR A 237 -6.32 -28.77 3.72
N THR A 238 -6.32 -27.44 3.81
CA THR A 238 -5.47 -26.68 4.74
C THR A 238 -5.88 -26.93 6.19
N ALA A 239 -7.18 -26.96 6.49
CA ALA A 239 -7.66 -27.30 7.83
C ALA A 239 -7.31 -28.75 8.21
N CYS A 240 -7.37 -29.70 7.27
CA CYS A 240 -6.95 -31.08 7.48
C CYS A 240 -5.43 -31.20 7.69
N SER A 241 -4.59 -30.43 6.99
CA SER A 241 -3.14 -30.46 7.21
C SER A 241 -2.78 -29.97 8.61
N VAL A 242 -3.45 -28.93 9.10
CA VAL A 242 -3.28 -28.44 10.49
C VAL A 242 -3.67 -29.49 11.53
N LEU A 243 -4.66 -30.34 11.22
CA LEU A 243 -5.08 -31.44 12.09
C LEU A 243 -4.14 -32.67 12.01
N CYS A 244 -3.46 -32.85 10.88
CA CYS A 244 -2.53 -33.97 10.65
C CYS A 244 -1.08 -33.66 11.03
N ASP A 245 -0.72 -32.39 11.21
CA ASP A 245 0.62 -31.98 11.62
C ASP A 245 0.95 -32.54 13.01
N SER A 246 1.74 -33.61 13.01
CA SER A 246 2.08 -34.40 14.19
C SER A 246 3.19 -33.78 15.06
N ASN A 247 3.68 -32.58 14.71
CA ASN A 247 4.88 -31.97 15.29
C ASN A 247 4.61 -30.74 16.18
N ALA A 248 3.36 -30.25 16.22
CA ALA A 248 2.90 -29.27 17.21
C ALA A 248 1.75 -29.94 17.95
N ALA A 249 1.79 -30.04 19.27
CA ALA A 249 0.62 -30.48 20.04
C ALA A 249 -0.49 -29.44 19.81
N PRO A 250 -1.47 -29.70 18.92
CA PRO A 250 -2.38 -28.64 18.52
C PRO A 250 -3.26 -28.34 19.72
N GLY A 251 -3.28 -27.07 20.13
CA GLY A 251 -4.10 -26.66 21.27
C GLY A 251 -5.56 -27.03 21.01
N ARG A 252 -6.32 -27.41 22.05
CA ARG A 252 -7.75 -27.78 21.94
C ARG A 252 -8.58 -26.73 21.17
N THR A 253 -8.16 -25.47 21.20
CA THR A 253 -8.75 -24.34 20.47
C THR A 253 -8.51 -24.39 18.96
N GLU A 254 -7.35 -24.87 18.53
CA GLU A 254 -6.92 -24.91 17.13
C GLU A 254 -7.63 -26.05 16.39
N VAL A 255 -7.71 -27.23 17.03
CA VAL A 255 -8.50 -28.37 16.55
C VAL A 255 -9.97 -28.00 16.38
N MET A 256 -10.54 -27.30 17.37
CA MET A 256 -11.94 -26.88 17.31
C MET A 256 -12.19 -25.80 16.25
N GLY A 257 -11.23 -24.91 16.00
CA GLY A 257 -11.28 -23.92 14.92
C GLY A 257 -11.25 -24.56 13.53
N ALA A 258 -10.29 -25.47 13.30
CA ALA A 258 -10.16 -26.22 12.05
C ALA A 258 -11.41 -27.07 11.77
N ALA A 259 -11.93 -27.78 12.77
CA ALA A 259 -13.17 -28.56 12.63
C ALA A 259 -14.39 -27.69 12.30
N LYS A 260 -14.47 -26.47 12.84
CA LYS A 260 -15.57 -25.52 12.58
C LYS A 260 -15.54 -24.98 11.15
N GLU A 261 -14.36 -24.62 10.64
CA GLU A 261 -14.22 -24.21 9.23
C GLU A 261 -14.53 -25.37 8.28
N ILE A 262 -14.05 -26.60 8.56
CA ILE A 262 -14.42 -27.78 7.77
C ILE A 262 -15.95 -27.97 7.75
N ALA A 263 -16.61 -27.92 8.91
CA ALA A 263 -18.06 -28.07 8.99
C ALA A 263 -18.82 -26.98 8.21
N LYS A 264 -18.37 -25.73 8.29
CA LYS A 264 -18.95 -24.59 7.56
C LYS A 264 -18.80 -24.75 6.04
N HIS A 265 -17.61 -25.07 5.55
CA HIS A 265 -17.36 -25.26 4.12
C HIS A 265 -18.07 -26.50 3.58
N THR A 266 -18.12 -27.59 4.34
CA THR A 266 -18.88 -28.80 3.98
C THR A 266 -20.37 -28.51 3.89
N SER A 267 -20.93 -27.73 4.81
CA SER A 267 -22.34 -27.32 4.78
C SER A 267 -22.65 -26.42 3.57
N ALA A 268 -21.74 -25.50 3.24
CA ALA A 268 -21.83 -24.68 2.03
C ALA A 268 -21.79 -25.53 0.75
N LEU A 269 -20.91 -26.53 0.68
CA LEU A 269 -20.85 -27.50 -0.42
C LEU A 269 -22.14 -28.33 -0.53
N CYS A 270 -22.69 -28.82 0.58
CA CYS A 270 -23.97 -29.54 0.59
C CYS A 270 -25.11 -28.67 0.05
N ASN A 271 -25.16 -27.40 0.45
CA ASN A 271 -26.16 -26.47 -0.06
C ASN A 271 -25.97 -26.21 -1.57
N ALA A 272 -24.72 -26.04 -2.02
CA ALA A 272 -24.42 -25.86 -3.44
C ALA A 272 -24.79 -27.11 -4.26
N CYS A 273 -24.48 -28.33 -3.80
CA CYS A 273 -24.89 -29.59 -4.41
C CYS A 273 -26.42 -29.76 -4.44
N ARG A 274 -27.13 -29.31 -3.40
CA ARG A 274 -28.59 -29.31 -3.37
C ARG A 274 -29.16 -28.40 -4.44
N VAL A 275 -28.64 -27.17 -4.56
CA VAL A 275 -29.05 -26.21 -5.59
C VAL A 275 -28.73 -26.73 -7.00
N ALA A 276 -27.54 -27.31 -7.18
CA ALA A 276 -27.13 -27.96 -8.42
C ALA A 276 -28.12 -29.09 -8.80
N SER A 277 -28.43 -29.99 -7.88
CA SER A 277 -29.38 -31.09 -8.06
C SER A 277 -30.77 -30.59 -8.52
N CYS A 278 -31.29 -29.54 -7.87
CA CYS A 278 -32.57 -28.92 -8.25
C CYS A 278 -32.56 -28.29 -9.66
N ASN A 279 -31.39 -27.88 -10.17
CA ASN A 279 -31.25 -27.26 -11.48
C ASN A 279 -30.86 -28.26 -12.60
N THR A 280 -30.75 -29.55 -12.30
CA THR A 280 -30.36 -30.62 -13.25
C THR A 280 -31.52 -31.26 -14.01
N THR A 281 -32.77 -30.90 -13.72
CA THR A 281 -34.01 -31.40 -14.36
C THR A 281 -34.66 -30.32 -15.19
#